data_AF-A0A6V7INQ9-F1
#
_entry.id   AF-A0A6V7INQ9-F1
#
_cell.length_a   1.000
_cell.length_b   1.000
_cell.length_c   1.000
_cell.angle_alpha   90.00
_cell.angle_beta   90.00
_cell.angle_gamma   90.00
#
_symmetry.space_group_name_H-M   'P 1'
#
loop_
_entity.id
_entity.type
_entity.pdbx_description
1 polymer ?
#
loop_
_entity_poly.entity_id
_entity_poly.type
_entity_poly.pdbx_seq_one_letter_code
_entity_poly.pdbx_strand_id
1 'polypeptide(L)'
;YVTAIYDFMNEVETAGLTPKPRRRKNSSLSQTITAQLGVGSLENTAEFAKKLISGEMSQKLFQIVQKIHKKIPEKILTMEQYPNLDLQGSDSMKIQPALEFVKAVCKVLSLDKELDGEVYELKTNLLRLISVGSFSEQSEWRDPCISFILPEMICKACNHTRDVDLCKDPHQSNESGIHSWYCPTCKTEYENDDIEFLLIDTLNRKAMAYVLQDLQCKKCMEIKRDNILVNCSCAGDYKTTVSRVDMTNCVKIIRAISRKCGMTLLADVIENTRL
;
A
#
# COMPACT_ATOMS: atom_id res chain seq x y z
N TYR A 1 -13.42 -15.12 9.24
CA TYR A 1 -13.39 -14.04 10.24
C TYR A 1 -14.59 -13.12 10.04
N VAL A 2 -14.64 -12.31 8.97
CA VAL A 2 -15.77 -11.38 8.71
C VAL A 2 -17.12 -12.09 8.72
N THR A 3 -17.27 -13.21 8.00
CA THR A 3 -18.50 -14.01 7.99
C THR A 3 -18.85 -14.55 9.38
N ALA A 4 -17.87 -15.06 10.13
CA ALA A 4 -18.12 -15.59 11.48
C ALA A 4 -18.58 -14.49 12.47
N ILE A 5 -18.12 -13.25 12.28
CA ILE A 5 -18.61 -12.10 13.06
C ILE A 5 -20.03 -11.75 12.64
N TYR A 6 -20.31 -11.73 11.34
CA TYR A 6 -21.64 -11.47 10.82
C TYR A 6 -22.67 -12.51 11.32
N ASP A 7 -22.32 -13.79 11.26
CA ASP A 7 -23.17 -14.88 11.75
C ASP A 7 -23.43 -14.74 13.26
N PHE A 8 -22.39 -14.45 14.05
CA PHE A 8 -22.56 -14.18 15.49
C PHE A 8 -23.44 -12.97 15.77
N MET A 9 -23.34 -11.89 14.98
CA MET A 9 -24.20 -10.73 15.11
C MET A 9 -25.68 -11.10 14.86
N ASN A 10 -25.96 -11.90 13.83
CA ASN A 10 -27.31 -12.39 13.55
C ASN A 10 -27.83 -13.32 14.65
N GLU A 11 -26.99 -14.18 15.23
CA GLU A 11 -27.35 -15.05 16.34
C GLU A 11 -27.72 -14.25 17.60
N VAL A 12 -26.97 -13.20 17.93
CA VAL A 12 -27.27 -12.33 19.08
C VAL A 12 -28.58 -11.57 18.89
N GLU A 13 -28.86 -11.08 17.67
CA GLU A 13 -30.13 -10.43 17.35
C GLU A 13 -31.32 -11.41 17.41
N THR A 14 -31.16 -12.62 16.88
CA THR A 14 -32.23 -13.65 16.86
C THR A 14 -32.47 -14.27 18.24
N ALA A 15 -31.47 -14.35 19.10
CA ALA A 15 -31.59 -14.85 20.47
C ALA A 15 -32.31 -13.87 21.43
N GLY A 16 -32.67 -12.66 20.98
CA GLY A 16 -33.32 -11.65 21.83
C GLY A 16 -32.43 -11.12 22.96
N LEU A 17 -31.12 -11.39 22.90
CA LEU A 17 -30.15 -10.86 23.84
C LEU A 17 -29.98 -9.37 23.57
N THR A 18 -30.13 -8.53 24.59
CA THR A 18 -29.93 -7.08 24.43
C THR A 18 -28.46 -6.84 24.05
N PRO A 19 -28.15 -6.32 22.85
CA PRO A 19 -26.78 -6.02 22.49
C PRO A 19 -26.24 -5.05 23.54
N LYS A 20 -25.11 -5.37 24.17
CA LYS A 20 -24.52 -4.49 25.19
C LYS A 20 -23.75 -3.39 24.47
N PRO A 21 -24.29 -2.16 24.38
CA PRO A 21 -23.56 -1.07 23.78
C PRO A 21 -22.37 -0.77 24.68
N ARG A 22 -21.19 -0.65 24.08
CA ARG A 22 -20.00 -0.34 24.87
C ARG A 22 -20.11 1.07 25.44
N ARG A 23 -20.05 1.20 26.77
CA ARG A 23 -20.03 2.51 27.42
C ARG A 23 -18.74 3.24 27.05
N ARG A 24 -18.86 4.45 26.48
CA ARG A 24 -17.71 5.34 26.23
C ARG A 24 -16.93 5.53 27.53
N LYS A 25 -15.66 5.10 27.56
CA LYS A 25 -14.74 5.55 28.61
C LYS A 25 -14.43 7.01 28.31
N ASN A 26 -14.97 7.94 29.10
CA ASN A 26 -14.57 9.34 29.07
C ASN A 26 -13.11 9.44 29.55
N SER A 27 -12.14 9.32 28.63
CA SER A 27 -10.81 9.88 28.85
C SER A 27 -10.82 11.32 28.39
N SER A 28 -10.46 12.23 29.29
CA SER A 28 -10.54 13.68 29.13
C SER A 28 -9.51 14.29 28.17
N LEU A 29 -8.97 13.54 27.22
CA LEU A 29 -7.92 14.01 26.31
C LEU A 29 -8.13 13.42 24.91
N SER A 30 -8.52 14.30 23.99
CA SER A 30 -8.68 14.17 22.52
C SER A 30 -10.12 14.08 22.02
N GLN A 31 -10.58 15.19 21.43
CA GLN A 31 -11.83 15.34 20.69
C GLN A 31 -11.76 14.66 19.31
N THR A 32 -11.53 13.35 19.26
CA THR A 32 -11.78 12.57 18.04
C THR A 32 -13.14 11.89 18.20
N ILE A 33 -14.19 12.61 17.82
CA ILE A 33 -15.58 12.14 17.83
C ILE A 33 -15.79 11.23 16.62
N THR A 34 -15.16 10.05 16.62
CA THR A 34 -15.51 9.00 15.66
C THR A 34 -16.37 7.99 16.40
N ALA A 35 -17.59 7.75 15.94
CA ALA A 35 -18.38 6.63 16.45
C ALA A 35 -17.55 5.34 16.32
N GLN A 36 -17.53 4.50 17.35
CA GLN A 36 -16.93 3.16 17.22
C GLN A 36 -17.75 2.40 16.16
N LEU A 37 -17.14 2.16 15.01
CA LEU A 37 -17.72 1.40 13.91
C LEU A 37 -17.34 -0.08 14.05
N GLY A 38 -18.18 -0.96 13.54
CA GLY A 38 -17.93 -2.41 13.53
C GLY A 38 -17.95 -3.05 14.92
N VAL A 39 -17.02 -3.98 15.15
CA VAL A 39 -16.92 -4.81 16.37
C VAL A 39 -16.81 -3.96 17.64
N GLY A 40 -16.19 -2.78 17.58
CA GLY A 40 -16.05 -1.89 18.72
C GLY A 40 -17.35 -1.27 19.24
N SER A 41 -18.44 -1.34 18.47
CA SER A 41 -19.76 -0.85 18.89
C SER A 41 -20.41 -1.76 19.96
N LEU A 42 -20.18 -3.07 19.85
CA LEU A 42 -20.85 -4.10 20.66
C LEU A 42 -19.82 -4.87 21.51
N GLU A 43 -19.97 -4.80 22.82
CA GLU A 43 -19.02 -5.44 23.75
C GLU A 43 -18.97 -6.97 23.58
N ASN A 44 -20.14 -7.60 23.42
CA ASN A 44 -20.24 -9.05 23.21
C ASN A 44 -19.53 -9.50 21.92
N THR A 45 -19.66 -8.73 20.84
CA THR A 45 -19.03 -9.03 19.54
C THR A 45 -17.53 -8.86 19.61
N ALA A 46 -17.04 -7.85 20.34
CA ALA A 46 -15.62 -7.66 20.60
C ALA A 46 -15.02 -8.84 21.40
N GLU A 47 -15.68 -9.28 22.47
CA GLU A 47 -15.22 -10.45 23.22
C GLU A 47 -15.20 -11.73 22.39
N PHE A 48 -16.22 -11.95 21.56
CA PHE A 48 -16.25 -13.09 20.64
C PHE A 48 -15.09 -13.03 19.64
N ALA A 49 -14.86 -11.88 19.01
CA ALA A 49 -13.76 -11.70 18.06
C ALA A 49 -12.39 -11.94 18.72
N LYS A 50 -12.18 -11.45 19.95
CA LYS A 50 -10.95 -11.69 20.73
C LYS A 50 -10.73 -13.18 21.01
N LYS A 51 -11.77 -13.90 21.45
CA LYS A 51 -11.72 -15.36 21.69
C LYS A 51 -11.49 -16.15 20.41
N LEU A 52 -12.08 -15.73 19.31
CA LEU A 52 -11.90 -16.39 18.01
C LEU A 52 -10.45 -16.27 17.53
N ILE A 53 -9.85 -15.09 17.68
CA ILE A 53 -8.46 -14.82 17.30
C ILE A 53 -7.49 -15.60 18.20
N SER A 54 -7.65 -15.53 19.52
CA SER A 54 -6.74 -16.21 20.46
C SER A 54 -6.89 -17.73 20.43
N GLY A 55 -8.09 -18.25 20.16
CA GLY A 55 -8.40 -19.67 20.10
C GLY A 55 -8.20 -20.30 18.72
N GLU A 56 -9.31 -20.58 18.04
CA GLU A 56 -9.33 -21.41 16.83
C GLU A 56 -8.50 -20.83 15.68
N MET A 57 -8.55 -19.50 15.49
CA MET A 57 -7.87 -18.85 14.39
C MET A 57 -6.34 -18.90 14.56
N SER A 58 -5.82 -18.69 15.78
CA SER A 58 -4.39 -18.77 16.05
C SER A 58 -3.85 -20.17 15.72
N GLN A 59 -4.55 -21.23 16.15
CA GLN A 59 -4.16 -22.61 15.88
C GLN A 59 -4.10 -22.92 14.38
N LYS A 60 -5.12 -22.51 13.62
CA LYS A 60 -5.13 -22.68 12.16
C LYS A 60 -4.00 -21.89 11.50
N LEU A 61 -3.76 -20.65 11.91
CA LEU A 61 -2.68 -19.82 11.38
C LEU A 61 -1.31 -20.41 11.67
N PHE A 62 -1.08 -20.94 12.89
CA PHE A 62 0.18 -21.63 13.23
C PHE A 62 0.44 -22.81 12.28
N GLN A 63 -0.56 -23.65 12.03
CA GLN A 63 -0.42 -24.77 11.10
C GLN A 63 -0.15 -24.33 9.67
N ILE A 64 -0.83 -23.28 9.19
CA ILE A 64 -0.64 -22.73 7.84
C ILE A 64 0.77 -22.17 7.69
N VAL A 65 1.21 -21.33 8.63
CA VAL A 65 2.55 -20.71 8.61
C VAL A 65 3.63 -21.77 8.65
N GLN A 66 3.51 -22.79 9.50
CA GLN A 66 4.47 -23.89 9.54
C GLN A 66 4.51 -24.69 8.23
N LYS A 67 3.35 -24.94 7.61
CA LYS A 67 3.28 -25.63 6.31
C LYS A 67 3.94 -24.81 5.20
N ILE A 68 3.67 -23.50 5.14
CA ILE A 68 4.29 -22.59 4.16
C ILE A 68 5.80 -22.55 4.38
N HIS A 69 6.24 -22.33 5.62
CA HIS A 69 7.65 -22.23 5.97
C HIS A 69 8.45 -23.49 5.61
N LYS A 70 7.86 -24.68 5.80
CA LYS A 70 8.50 -25.96 5.46
C LYS A 70 8.52 -26.24 3.95
N LYS A 71 7.44 -25.89 3.23
CA LYS A 71 7.31 -26.22 1.80
C LYS A 71 7.99 -25.21 0.88
N ILE A 72 7.95 -23.93 1.24
CA ILE A 72 8.45 -22.82 0.43
C ILE A 72 9.21 -21.88 1.37
N PRO A 73 10.47 -22.21 1.71
CA PRO A 73 11.27 -21.38 2.60
C PRO A 73 11.55 -20.01 1.97
N GLU A 74 11.85 -19.98 0.67
CA GLU A 74 12.19 -18.77 -0.06
C GLU A 74 11.55 -18.80 -1.46
N LYS A 75 11.13 -17.64 -1.96
CA LYS A 75 10.63 -17.48 -3.32
C LYS A 75 11.23 -16.21 -3.93
N ILE A 76 11.69 -16.32 -5.17
CA ILE A 76 12.12 -15.17 -5.97
C ILE A 76 10.90 -14.69 -6.76
N LEU A 77 10.59 -13.40 -6.60
CA LEU A 77 9.57 -12.71 -7.37
C LEU A 77 10.27 -11.88 -8.43
N THR A 78 9.76 -11.91 -9.65
CA THR A 78 10.27 -11.10 -10.76
C THR A 78 9.22 -10.08 -11.19
N MET A 79 9.67 -8.96 -11.72
CA MET A 79 8.81 -7.89 -12.21
C MET A 79 7.87 -8.36 -13.33
N GLU A 80 8.31 -9.31 -14.16
CA GLU A 80 7.50 -9.89 -15.25
C GLU A 80 6.27 -10.64 -14.75
N GLN A 81 6.41 -11.39 -13.66
CA GLN A 81 5.30 -12.15 -13.08
C GLN A 81 4.38 -11.28 -12.21
N TYR A 82 4.95 -10.24 -11.58
CA TYR A 82 4.26 -9.39 -10.62
C TYR A 82 4.54 -7.91 -10.89
N PRO A 83 3.97 -7.34 -11.97
CA PRO A 83 4.31 -5.98 -12.43
C PRO A 83 3.85 -4.87 -11.47
N ASN A 84 2.86 -5.14 -10.61
CA ASN A 84 2.33 -4.17 -9.64
C ASN A 84 3.02 -4.28 -8.27
N LEU A 85 4.03 -5.15 -8.10
CA LEU A 85 4.73 -5.34 -6.83
C LEU A 85 5.92 -4.37 -6.72
N ASP A 86 6.08 -3.73 -5.58
CA ASP A 86 7.23 -2.86 -5.29
C ASP A 86 8.44 -3.73 -4.93
N LEU A 87 9.28 -3.97 -5.93
CA LEU A 87 10.54 -4.69 -5.80
C LEU A 87 11.68 -3.79 -5.31
N GLN A 88 11.38 -2.63 -4.70
CA GLN A 88 12.36 -1.68 -4.16
C GLN A 88 13.38 -1.22 -5.22
N GLY A 89 12.93 -1.09 -6.46
CA GLY A 89 13.77 -0.72 -7.59
C GLY A 89 14.69 -1.83 -8.12
N SER A 90 14.53 -3.09 -7.69
CA SER A 90 15.23 -4.25 -8.27
C SER A 90 14.33 -5.01 -9.26
N ASP A 91 14.92 -5.76 -10.19
CA ASP A 91 14.16 -6.56 -11.17
C ASP A 91 13.60 -7.87 -10.55
N SER A 92 14.18 -8.27 -9.41
CA SER A 92 13.72 -9.43 -8.66
C SER A 92 13.97 -9.26 -7.16
N MET A 93 13.02 -9.73 -6.35
CA MET A 93 13.11 -9.70 -4.90
C MET A 93 12.96 -11.11 -4.33
N LYS A 94 13.89 -11.46 -3.44
CA LYS A 94 13.81 -12.69 -2.67
C LYS A 94 12.96 -12.44 -1.43
N ILE A 95 11.89 -13.21 -1.28
CA ILE A 95 10.99 -13.11 -0.12
C ILE A 95 10.95 -14.44 0.65
N GLN A 96 10.59 -14.34 1.92
CA GLN A 96 10.17 -15.48 2.74
C GLN A 96 8.63 -15.51 2.76
N PRO A 97 7.96 -16.40 2.01
CA PRO A 97 6.50 -16.35 1.84
C PRO A 97 5.74 -16.46 3.16
N ALA A 98 6.27 -17.23 4.11
CA ALA A 98 5.67 -17.36 5.44
C ALA A 98 5.67 -16.02 6.21
N LEU A 99 6.75 -15.24 6.10
CA LEU A 99 6.87 -13.93 6.74
C LEU A 99 5.87 -12.94 6.13
N GLU A 100 5.81 -12.85 4.80
CA GLU A 100 4.88 -11.93 4.12
C GLU A 100 3.42 -12.30 4.37
N PHE A 101 3.09 -13.60 4.45
CA PHE A 101 1.77 -14.06 4.86
C PHE A 101 1.41 -13.60 6.28
N VAL A 102 2.32 -13.76 7.25
CA VAL A 102 2.11 -13.30 8.64
C VAL A 102 1.87 -11.79 8.68
N LYS A 103 2.71 -11.02 7.99
CA LYS A 103 2.60 -9.56 7.95
C LYS A 103 1.25 -9.13 7.36
N ALA A 104 0.82 -9.74 6.25
CA ALA A 104 -0.46 -9.43 5.60
C ALA A 104 -1.66 -9.75 6.50
N VAL A 105 -1.74 -10.97 7.03
CA VAL A 105 -2.88 -11.39 7.86
C VAL A 105 -2.97 -10.56 9.14
N CYS A 106 -1.86 -10.36 9.84
CA CYS A 106 -1.84 -9.54 11.05
C CYS A 106 -2.17 -8.08 10.76
N LYS A 107 -1.76 -7.54 9.60
CA LYS A 107 -2.12 -6.17 9.22
C LYS A 107 -3.61 -6.00 8.94
N VAL A 108 -4.24 -6.97 8.28
CA VAL A 108 -5.69 -6.95 8.04
C VAL A 108 -6.46 -7.03 9.36
N LEU A 109 -6.03 -7.91 10.28
CA LEU A 109 -6.68 -8.04 11.59
C LEU A 109 -6.49 -6.79 12.47
N SER A 110 -5.34 -6.10 12.39
CA SER A 110 -5.09 -4.86 13.12
C SER A 110 -5.79 -3.63 12.53
N LEU A 111 -6.58 -3.78 11.45
CA LEU A 111 -7.49 -2.71 11.03
C LEU A 111 -8.59 -2.48 12.06
N ASP A 112 -8.92 -3.50 12.86
CA ASP A 112 -9.81 -3.37 14.00
C ASP A 112 -9.01 -3.11 15.29
N LYS A 113 -9.02 -1.85 15.73
CA LYS A 113 -8.26 -1.37 16.90
C LYS A 113 -8.63 -2.07 18.20
N GLU A 114 -9.82 -2.66 18.29
CA GLU A 114 -10.25 -3.37 19.49
C GLU A 114 -9.50 -4.69 19.70
N LEU A 115 -8.83 -5.18 18.65
CA LEU A 115 -8.14 -6.46 18.62
C LEU A 115 -6.61 -6.29 18.63
N ASP A 116 -6.11 -5.07 18.77
CA ASP A 116 -4.68 -4.77 18.69
C ASP A 116 -3.84 -5.62 19.65
N GLY A 117 -4.34 -5.85 20.88
CA GLY A 117 -3.67 -6.69 21.87
C GLY A 117 -3.56 -8.16 21.44
N GLU A 118 -4.69 -8.76 21.06
CA GLU A 118 -4.76 -10.16 20.63
C GLU A 118 -3.98 -10.38 19.32
N VAL A 119 -4.04 -9.42 18.40
CA VAL A 119 -3.29 -9.46 17.13
C VAL A 119 -1.79 -9.31 17.36
N TYR A 120 -1.38 -8.48 18.33
CA TYR A 120 0.02 -8.32 18.71
C TYR A 120 0.61 -9.62 19.28
N GLU A 121 -0.11 -10.28 20.18
CA GLU A 121 0.29 -11.60 20.72
C GLU A 121 0.35 -12.66 19.63
N LEU A 122 -0.66 -12.71 18.75
CA LEU A 122 -0.70 -13.61 17.60
C LEU A 122 0.50 -13.38 16.68
N LYS A 123 0.79 -12.12 16.31
CA LYS A 123 1.93 -11.74 15.46
C LYS A 123 3.24 -12.21 16.09
N THR A 124 3.45 -11.94 17.37
CA THR A 124 4.66 -12.33 18.11
C THR A 124 4.85 -13.85 18.10
N ASN A 125 3.77 -14.60 18.34
CA ASN A 125 3.83 -16.07 18.30
C ASN A 125 4.09 -16.61 16.90
N LEU A 126 3.46 -16.05 15.86
CA LEU A 126 3.67 -16.45 14.46
C LEU A 126 5.11 -16.19 14.01
N LEU A 127 5.66 -15.01 14.34
CA LEU A 127 7.04 -14.66 14.00
C LEU A 127 8.07 -15.56 14.70
N ARG A 128 7.80 -15.96 15.96
CA ARG A 128 8.63 -16.91 16.68
C ARG A 128 8.69 -18.28 15.99
N LEU A 129 7.61 -18.74 15.34
CA LEU A 129 7.60 -20.02 14.61
C LEU A 129 8.50 -20.04 13.37
N ILE A 130 8.80 -18.86 12.81
CA ILE A 130 9.67 -18.69 11.64
C ILE A 130 11.05 -18.10 12.01
N SER A 131 11.36 -18.05 13.31
CA SER A 131 12.62 -17.51 13.85
C SER A 131 12.91 -16.05 13.47
N VAL A 132 11.87 -15.23 13.31
CA VAL A 132 12.00 -13.79 13.04
C VAL A 132 11.65 -13.00 14.31
N GLY A 133 12.44 -11.98 14.65
CA GLY A 133 12.19 -11.13 15.81
C GLY A 133 10.98 -10.20 15.59
N SER A 134 10.14 -10.03 16.62
CA SER A 134 8.94 -9.17 16.59
C SER A 134 9.25 -7.67 16.39
N PHE A 135 10.48 -7.26 16.69
CA PHE A 135 10.99 -5.89 16.54
C PHE A 135 11.99 -5.74 15.40
N SER A 136 12.11 -6.76 14.55
CA SER A 136 12.95 -6.66 13.36
C SER A 136 12.29 -5.76 12.32
N GLU A 137 13.07 -4.98 11.57
CA GLU A 137 12.57 -4.18 10.44
C GLU A 137 11.84 -5.06 9.41
N GLN A 138 12.27 -6.32 9.25
CA GLN A 138 11.66 -7.28 8.34
C GLN A 138 10.21 -7.64 8.72
N SER A 139 9.88 -7.56 10.01
CA SER A 139 8.54 -7.86 10.55
C SER A 139 7.54 -6.70 10.41
N GLU A 140 8.00 -5.53 9.99
CA GLU A 140 7.15 -4.37 9.76
C GLU A 140 6.39 -4.52 8.45
N TRP A 141 5.08 -4.30 8.49
CA TRP A 141 4.26 -4.29 7.29
C TRP A 141 4.66 -3.09 6.42
N ARG A 142 5.04 -3.38 5.18
CA ARG A 142 5.19 -2.40 4.11
C ARG A 142 4.21 -2.80 3.03
N ASP A 143 3.51 -1.82 2.46
CA ASP A 143 2.61 -2.09 1.33
C ASP A 143 3.45 -2.66 0.19
N PRO A 144 3.22 -3.93 -0.21
CA PRO A 144 4.05 -4.58 -1.21
C PRO A 144 3.68 -4.11 -2.61
N CYS A 145 2.58 -3.37 -2.79
CA CYS A 145 2.10 -2.96 -4.10
C CYS A 145 2.54 -1.53 -4.43
N ILE A 146 3.02 -1.34 -5.66
CA ILE A 146 3.26 -0.03 -6.25
C ILE A 146 1.91 0.71 -6.37
N SER A 147 1.92 2.01 -6.16
CA SER A 147 0.80 2.92 -6.44
C SER A 147 1.28 4.00 -7.39
N PHE A 148 0.50 4.29 -8.43
CA PHE A 148 0.72 5.45 -9.30
C PHE A 148 -0.61 6.13 -9.55
N ILE A 149 -0.80 7.27 -8.92
CA ILE A 149 -2.07 8.00 -8.92
C ILE A 149 -2.02 9.08 -9.99
N LEU A 150 -2.96 9.02 -10.93
CA LEU A 150 -3.30 10.14 -11.79
C LEU A 150 -4.35 11.00 -11.08
N PRO A 151 -4.01 12.25 -10.72
CA PRO A 151 -4.95 13.13 -10.05
C PRO A 151 -6.00 13.65 -11.05
N GLU A 152 -7.20 13.92 -10.55
CA GLU A 152 -8.22 14.72 -11.24
C GLU A 152 -8.63 14.18 -12.64
N MET A 153 -8.67 12.87 -12.83
CA MET A 153 -9.20 12.25 -14.04
C MET A 153 -10.68 12.57 -14.21
N ILE A 154 -11.05 13.15 -15.36
CA ILE A 154 -12.43 13.54 -15.68
C ILE A 154 -13.03 12.54 -16.68
N CYS A 155 -14.16 11.92 -16.31
CA CYS A 155 -14.90 11.08 -17.23
C CYS A 155 -15.61 11.90 -18.31
N LYS A 156 -15.25 11.71 -19.59
CA LYS A 156 -15.86 12.41 -20.73
C LYS A 156 -17.38 12.17 -20.87
N ALA A 157 -17.92 11.09 -20.32
CA ALA A 157 -19.34 10.74 -20.43
C ALA A 157 -20.23 11.37 -19.35
N CYS A 158 -19.78 11.41 -18.09
CA CYS A 158 -20.58 11.89 -16.96
C CYS A 158 -19.96 13.06 -16.17
N ASN A 159 -18.78 13.53 -16.58
CA ASN A 159 -17.99 14.57 -15.91
C ASN A 159 -17.66 14.28 -14.44
N HIS A 160 -17.73 13.01 -14.03
CA HIS A 160 -17.24 12.62 -12.72
C HIS A 160 -15.72 12.73 -12.68
N THR A 161 -15.21 13.50 -11.71
CA THR A 161 -13.78 13.68 -11.47
C THR A 161 -13.34 12.85 -10.29
N ARG A 162 -12.23 12.13 -10.44
CA ARG A 162 -11.61 11.35 -9.36
C ARG A 162 -10.12 11.14 -9.63
N ASP A 163 -9.40 10.78 -8.59
CA ASP A 163 -8.07 10.22 -8.75
C ASP A 163 -8.16 8.75 -9.17
N VAL A 164 -7.26 8.30 -10.05
CA VAL A 164 -7.20 6.92 -10.53
C VAL A 164 -5.83 6.33 -10.20
N ASP A 165 -5.79 5.22 -9.46
CA ASP A 165 -4.53 4.50 -9.17
C ASP A 165 -4.29 3.42 -10.22
N LEU A 166 -3.39 3.66 -11.16
CA LEU A 166 -3.12 2.75 -12.29
C LEU A 166 -2.60 1.36 -11.86
N CYS A 167 -2.18 1.19 -10.60
CA CYS A 167 -1.72 -0.09 -10.08
C CYS A 167 -2.79 -0.79 -9.21
N LYS A 168 -3.61 -0.04 -8.47
CA LYS A 168 -4.50 -0.58 -7.43
C LYS A 168 -5.99 -0.31 -7.63
N ASP A 169 -6.39 0.42 -8.67
CA ASP A 169 -7.79 0.81 -8.83
C ASP A 169 -8.72 -0.42 -8.90
N PRO A 170 -9.81 -0.46 -8.12
CA PRO A 170 -10.80 -1.52 -8.22
C PRO A 170 -11.61 -1.46 -9.53
N HIS A 171 -11.66 -0.30 -10.20
CA HIS A 171 -12.42 -0.07 -11.42
C HIS A 171 -11.55 -0.22 -12.67
N GLN A 172 -10.96 -1.41 -12.81
CA GLN A 172 -10.13 -1.79 -13.96
C GLN A 172 -10.65 -3.04 -14.67
N SER A 173 -10.39 -3.12 -15.96
CA SER A 173 -10.61 -4.27 -16.83
C SER A 173 -9.29 -4.72 -17.45
N ASN A 174 -9.19 -6.02 -17.74
CA ASN A 174 -8.08 -6.58 -18.51
C ASN A 174 -8.70 -7.41 -19.62
N GLU A 175 -8.93 -6.75 -20.77
CA GLU A 175 -9.46 -7.39 -21.95
C GLU A 175 -8.29 -7.71 -22.89
N SER A 176 -8.16 -8.99 -23.28
CA SER A 176 -7.12 -9.44 -24.21
C SER A 176 -5.66 -9.14 -23.78
N GLY A 177 -5.40 -8.99 -22.48
CA GLY A 177 -4.07 -8.69 -21.93
C GLY A 177 -3.75 -7.20 -21.82
N ILE A 178 -4.63 -6.32 -22.29
CA ILE A 178 -4.49 -4.86 -22.20
C ILE A 178 -5.31 -4.38 -21.00
N HIS A 179 -4.67 -3.65 -20.10
CA HIS A 179 -5.36 -3.06 -18.97
C HIS A 179 -6.00 -1.73 -19.34
N SER A 180 -7.19 -1.52 -18.79
CA SER A 180 -7.94 -0.27 -18.90
C SER A 180 -8.71 0.02 -17.61
N TRP A 181 -9.18 1.25 -17.48
CA TRP A 181 -9.91 1.73 -16.30
C TRP A 181 -11.26 2.27 -16.73
N TYR A 182 -12.24 2.20 -15.84
CA TYR A 182 -13.58 2.72 -16.11
C TYR A 182 -14.10 3.60 -14.98
N CYS A 183 -15.02 4.50 -15.34
CA CYS A 183 -15.65 5.38 -14.38
C CYS A 183 -16.50 4.58 -13.37
N PRO A 184 -16.35 4.80 -12.05
CA PRO A 184 -17.16 4.10 -11.05
C PRO A 184 -18.67 4.36 -11.21
N THR A 185 -19.04 5.55 -11.70
CA THR A 185 -20.42 6.04 -11.80
C THR A 185 -21.13 5.51 -13.03
N CYS A 186 -20.63 5.81 -14.23
CA CYS A 186 -21.30 5.47 -15.49
C CYS A 186 -20.72 4.24 -16.20
N LYS A 187 -19.65 3.64 -15.65
CA LYS A 187 -18.93 2.48 -16.21
C LYS A 187 -18.33 2.69 -17.60
N THR A 188 -18.31 3.93 -18.10
CA THR A 188 -17.57 4.27 -19.33
C THR A 188 -16.09 4.10 -19.10
N GLU A 189 -15.43 3.41 -20.03
CA GLU A 189 -13.99 3.21 -20.06
C GLU A 189 -13.26 4.53 -20.33
N TYR A 190 -12.15 4.75 -19.63
CA TYR A 190 -11.23 5.84 -19.92
C TYR A 190 -10.37 5.46 -21.13
N GLU A 191 -10.20 6.40 -22.06
CA GLU A 191 -9.35 6.19 -23.22
C GLU A 191 -7.88 6.04 -22.77
N ASN A 192 -7.23 4.94 -23.15
CA ASN A 192 -5.83 4.69 -22.80
C ASN A 192 -4.89 5.77 -23.38
N ASP A 193 -5.23 6.36 -24.53
CA ASP A 193 -4.48 7.46 -25.14
C ASP A 193 -4.44 8.69 -24.22
N ASP A 194 -5.56 9.06 -23.59
CA ASP A 194 -5.59 10.19 -22.65
C ASP A 194 -4.71 9.92 -21.42
N ILE A 195 -4.79 8.70 -20.89
CA ILE A 195 -3.98 8.25 -19.75
C ILE A 195 -2.49 8.26 -20.15
N GLU A 196 -2.16 7.82 -21.36
CA GLU A 196 -0.81 7.85 -21.91
C GLU A 196 -0.27 9.29 -21.98
N PHE A 197 -1.05 10.24 -22.51
CA PHE A 197 -0.67 11.66 -22.56
C PHE A 197 -0.44 12.23 -21.16
N LEU A 198 -1.29 11.91 -20.18
CA LEU A 198 -1.14 12.36 -18.81
C LEU A 198 0.10 11.77 -18.14
N LEU A 199 0.46 10.52 -18.45
CA LEU A 199 1.68 9.89 -17.99
C LEU A 199 2.92 10.56 -18.58
N ILE A 200 2.89 10.89 -19.88
CA ILE A 200 3.98 11.63 -20.56
C ILE A 200 4.14 13.02 -19.94
N ASP A 201 3.06 13.78 -19.75
CA ASP A 201 3.10 15.10 -19.10
C ASP A 201 3.63 14.99 -17.67
N THR A 202 3.16 14.00 -16.91
CA THR A 202 3.64 13.76 -15.53
C THR A 202 5.13 13.44 -15.50
N LEU A 203 5.62 12.59 -16.41
CA LEU A 203 7.04 12.25 -16.53
C LEU A 203 7.86 13.51 -16.86
N ASN A 204 7.42 14.31 -17.83
CA ASN A 204 8.09 15.54 -18.24
C ASN A 204 8.14 16.57 -17.10
N ARG A 205 7.03 16.76 -16.38
CA ARG A 205 6.98 17.65 -15.21
C ARG A 205 7.93 17.20 -14.10
N LYS A 206 7.99 15.89 -13.81
CA LYS A 206 8.92 15.34 -12.83
C LYS A 206 10.37 15.47 -13.27
N ALA A 207 10.67 15.23 -14.54
CA ALA A 207 12.01 15.44 -15.10
C ALA A 207 12.43 16.91 -15.00
N MET A 208 11.54 17.83 -15.38
CA MET A 208 11.77 19.28 -15.25
C MET A 208 12.02 19.67 -13.79
N ALA A 209 11.18 19.20 -12.85
CA ALA A 209 11.35 19.45 -11.43
C ALA A 209 12.69 18.91 -10.89
N TYR A 210 13.13 17.74 -11.37
CA TYR A 210 14.44 17.18 -10.99
C TYR A 210 15.61 17.98 -11.55
N VAL A 211 15.51 18.51 -12.77
CA VAL A 211 16.59 19.32 -13.37
C VAL A 211 16.66 20.71 -12.73
N LEU A 212 15.51 21.32 -12.45
CA LEU A 212 15.40 22.67 -11.88
C LEU A 212 15.39 22.71 -10.36
N GLN A 213 15.58 21.57 -9.70
CA GLN A 213 15.50 21.49 -8.25
C GLN A 213 16.54 22.36 -7.54
N ASP A 214 16.18 22.83 -6.36
CA ASP A 214 17.13 23.45 -5.45
C ASP A 214 18.14 22.43 -4.91
N LEU A 215 19.29 22.96 -4.51
CA LEU A 215 20.30 22.21 -3.77
C LEU A 215 20.28 22.62 -2.30
N GLN A 216 20.36 21.64 -1.40
CA GLN A 216 20.36 21.85 0.05
C GLN A 216 21.71 21.50 0.66
N CYS A 217 22.23 22.33 1.57
CA CYS A 217 23.45 22.00 2.28
C CYS A 217 23.24 20.82 3.24
N LYS A 218 24.16 19.85 3.26
CA LYS A 218 24.10 18.70 4.17
C LYS A 218 24.31 19.05 5.65
N LYS A 219 24.97 20.17 5.94
CA LYS A 219 25.32 20.60 7.32
C LYS A 219 24.28 21.54 7.93
N CYS A 220 24.07 22.71 7.33
CA CYS A 220 23.17 23.73 7.86
C CYS A 220 21.73 23.62 7.34
N MET A 221 21.46 22.71 6.40
CA MET A 221 20.14 22.49 5.78
C MET A 221 19.57 23.71 5.01
N GLU A 222 20.37 24.76 4.81
CA GLU A 222 19.99 25.92 3.99
C GLU A 222 20.00 25.59 2.49
N ILE A 223 19.10 26.25 1.75
CA ILE A 223 19.03 26.18 0.29
C ILE A 223 20.13 27.03 -0.33
N LYS A 224 20.78 26.47 -1.37
CA LYS A 224 21.79 27.15 -2.17
C LYS A 224 21.16 28.33 -2.90
N ARG A 225 21.70 29.53 -2.66
CA ARG A 225 21.21 30.77 -3.29
C ARG A 225 22.01 31.15 -4.55
N ASP A 226 23.28 30.78 -4.60
CA ASP A 226 24.20 31.14 -5.68
C ASP A 226 24.44 29.96 -6.63
N ASN A 227 24.61 30.24 -7.92
CA ASN A 227 24.86 29.18 -8.91
C ASN A 227 26.35 28.81 -9.04
N ILE A 228 27.26 29.67 -8.60
CA ILE A 228 28.71 29.53 -8.85
C ILE A 228 29.43 28.72 -7.76
N LEU A 229 29.08 28.94 -6.49
CA LEU A 229 29.80 28.34 -5.36
C LEU A 229 29.59 26.84 -5.30
N VAL A 230 30.69 26.09 -5.17
CA VAL A 230 30.64 24.61 -5.08
C VAL A 230 30.22 24.15 -3.68
N ASN A 231 30.62 24.90 -2.64
CA ASN A 231 30.35 24.58 -1.24
C ASN A 231 29.58 25.70 -0.56
N CYS A 232 28.87 25.35 0.51
CA CYS A 232 28.15 26.29 1.35
C CYS A 232 29.10 27.16 2.18
N SER A 233 28.62 28.32 2.66
CA SER A 233 29.32 29.20 3.60
C SER A 233 29.80 28.48 4.88
N CYS A 234 29.09 27.42 5.30
CA CYS A 234 29.50 26.55 6.40
C CYS A 234 30.53 25.46 6.01
N ALA A 235 31.14 25.57 4.83
CA ALA A 235 32.01 24.57 4.21
C ALA A 235 31.35 23.18 4.12
N GLY A 236 30.04 23.15 3.87
CA GLY A 236 29.26 21.92 3.67
C GLY A 236 28.99 21.68 2.19
N ASP A 237 28.98 20.41 1.79
CA ASP A 237 28.56 20.03 0.44
C ASP A 237 27.04 20.14 0.28
N TYR A 238 26.64 20.37 -0.96
CA TYR A 238 25.24 20.39 -1.35
C TYR A 238 24.75 18.99 -1.75
N LYS A 239 23.46 18.74 -1.55
CA LYS A 239 22.71 17.58 -2.05
C LYS A 239 21.49 18.05 -2.82
N THR A 240 20.98 17.20 -3.70
CA THR A 240 19.71 17.40 -4.39
C THR A 240 18.56 17.34 -3.38
N THR A 241 17.52 18.16 -3.57
CA THR A 241 16.31 18.14 -2.74
C THR A 241 15.37 16.99 -3.12
N VAL A 242 15.35 16.64 -4.41
CA VAL A 242 14.72 15.45 -4.98
C VAL A 242 15.79 14.38 -5.19
N SER A 243 15.55 13.17 -4.67
CA SER A 243 16.48 12.06 -4.84
C SER A 243 16.48 11.54 -6.27
N ARG A 244 17.66 11.20 -6.78
CA ARG A 244 17.79 10.46 -8.05
C ARG A 244 17.05 9.12 -7.99
N VAL A 245 17.08 8.46 -6.84
CA VAL A 245 16.45 7.15 -6.63
C VAL A 245 14.93 7.26 -6.83
N ASP A 246 14.31 8.32 -6.33
CA ASP A 246 12.87 8.54 -6.46
C ASP A 246 12.47 8.77 -7.92
N MET A 247 13.28 9.54 -8.66
CA MET A 247 13.06 9.75 -10.09
C MET A 247 13.20 8.44 -10.88
N THR A 248 14.26 7.67 -10.63
CA THR A 248 14.47 6.37 -11.29
C THR A 248 13.35 5.38 -10.96
N ASN A 249 12.87 5.35 -9.71
CA ASN A 249 11.74 4.52 -9.32
C ASN A 249 10.45 4.94 -10.04
N CYS A 250 10.18 6.25 -10.13
CA CYS A 250 9.05 6.77 -10.89
C CYS A 250 9.08 6.32 -12.36
N VAL A 251 10.25 6.44 -13.03
CA VAL A 251 10.42 6.00 -14.42
C VAL A 251 10.18 4.50 -14.57
N LYS A 252 10.67 3.67 -13.63
CA LYS A 252 10.43 2.22 -13.64
C LYS A 252 8.95 1.88 -13.54
N ILE A 253 8.21 2.57 -12.69
CA ILE A 253 6.76 2.38 -12.51
C ILE A 253 6.02 2.76 -13.80
N ILE A 254 6.30 3.94 -14.36
CA ILE A 254 5.66 4.40 -15.61
C ILE A 254 5.99 3.44 -16.77
N ARG A 255 7.22 2.92 -16.84
CA ARG A 255 7.61 1.91 -17.83
C ARG A 255 6.83 0.60 -17.68
N ALA A 256 6.58 0.17 -16.43
CA ALA A 256 5.78 -1.02 -16.16
C ALA A 256 4.33 -0.85 -16.63
N ILE A 257 3.74 0.32 -16.34
CA ILE A 257 2.38 0.68 -16.75
C ILE A 257 2.28 0.75 -18.27
N SER A 258 3.26 1.37 -18.94
CA SER A 258 3.30 1.46 -20.40
C SER A 258 3.24 0.09 -21.07
N ARG A 259 4.06 -0.87 -20.60
CA ARG A 259 4.05 -2.25 -21.12
C ARG A 259 2.74 -2.97 -20.83
N LYS A 260 2.17 -2.79 -19.63
CA LYS A 260 0.92 -3.42 -19.17
C LYS A 260 -0.31 -2.95 -19.98
N CYS A 261 -0.27 -1.72 -20.51
CA CYS A 261 -1.40 -1.10 -21.21
C CYS A 261 -1.17 -0.97 -22.72
N GLY A 262 -0.02 -1.42 -23.24
CA GLY A 262 0.29 -1.33 -24.67
C GLY A 262 0.52 0.10 -25.18
N MET A 263 0.98 1.00 -24.31
CA MET A 263 1.20 2.42 -24.59
C MET A 263 2.54 2.62 -25.31
N THR A 264 2.51 2.75 -26.64
CA THR A 264 3.70 2.80 -27.51
C THR A 264 4.41 4.15 -27.45
N LEU A 265 3.68 5.27 -27.46
CA LEU A 265 4.26 6.61 -27.43
C LEU A 265 5.02 6.85 -26.11
N LEU A 266 4.43 6.43 -25.00
CA LEU A 266 5.06 6.51 -23.69
C LEU A 266 6.32 5.63 -23.60
N ALA A 267 6.30 4.44 -24.21
CA ALA A 267 7.48 3.59 -24.29
C ALA A 267 8.62 4.30 -25.04
N ASP A 268 8.32 4.88 -26.21
CA ASP A 268 9.28 5.62 -27.03
C ASP A 268 9.83 6.84 -26.27
N VAL A 269 8.98 7.60 -25.58
CA VAL A 269 9.39 8.74 -24.76
C VAL A 269 10.38 8.30 -23.68
N ILE A 270 10.07 7.22 -22.96
CA ILE A 270 10.93 6.68 -21.89
C ILE A 270 12.29 6.21 -22.42
N GLU A 271 12.32 5.55 -23.58
CA GLU A 271 13.58 5.12 -24.20
C GLU A 271 14.45 6.31 -24.63
N ASN A 272 13.81 7.37 -25.14
CA ASN A 272 14.49 8.57 -25.59
C ASN A 272 14.97 9.46 -24.43
N THR A 273 14.32 9.44 -23.27
CA THR A 273 14.71 10.32 -22.15
C THR A 273 16.02 9.91 -21.46
N ARG A 274 16.51 8.67 -21.67
CA ARG A 274 17.74 8.12 -21.04
C ARG A 274 17.89 8.44 -19.53
N LEU A 275 16.77 8.49 -18.80
CA LEU A 275 16.69 8.72 -17.35
C LEU A 275 16.88 7.42 -16.54
#